data_AF-A0A0V0GYT4-F1
#
_entry.id   AF-A0A0V0GYT4-F1
#
_cell.length_a   1.000
_cell.length_b   1.000
_cell.length_c   1.000
_cell.angle_alpha   90.00
_cell.angle_beta   90.00
_cell.angle_gamma   90.00
#
_symmetry.space_group_name_H-M   'P 1'
#
loop_
_entity.id
_entity.type
_entity.pdbx_description
1 polymer ?
#
loop_
_entity_poly.entity_id
_entity_poly.type
_entity_poly.pdbx_seq_one_letter_code
_entity_poly.pdbx_strand_id
1 'polypeptide(L)'
;MALRVVSSSPAIFSSQRRAASILPCSTVTLPNNNSSLLSSSSAISSIDRTKSVTLRSKTSRRNGVVTCSASSVLPKALLFDCDGVLVDTEKDGHRISFNDTFAEKELGVTWDVDLYGELLKIGGGKERMTAYFNKVGWPENAPKTEEERKEFIAGLHKRKTELFMVLIEKKLLPLRPGVEKLIDQALGNGVKVAVCS
;
A
#
# COMPACT_ATOMS: atom_id res chain seq x y z
N MET A 1 -17.76 52.35 -9.48
CA MET A 1 -16.32 52.21 -9.77
C MET A 1 -16.16 50.93 -10.58
N ALA A 2 -15.68 51.08 -11.81
CA ALA A 2 -15.89 50.14 -12.91
C ALA A 2 -15.07 48.84 -12.81
N LEU A 3 -15.67 47.78 -13.38
CA LEU A 3 -15.09 46.48 -13.68
C LEU A 3 -13.80 46.58 -14.52
N ARG A 4 -12.82 45.74 -14.21
CA ARG A 4 -11.82 45.26 -15.19
C ARG A 4 -11.67 43.75 -15.06
N VAL A 5 -12.32 43.06 -15.99
CA VAL A 5 -12.05 41.67 -16.39
C VAL A 5 -10.85 41.73 -17.32
N VAL A 6 -9.77 41.01 -17.01
CA VAL A 6 -8.67 40.77 -17.93
C VAL A 6 -8.69 39.29 -18.27
N SER A 7 -9.20 39.00 -19.46
CA SER A 7 -9.11 37.71 -20.13
C SER A 7 -7.71 37.55 -20.72
N SER A 8 -7.12 36.37 -20.56
CA SER A 8 -5.94 35.98 -21.34
C SER A 8 -6.06 34.50 -21.68
N SER A 9 -6.21 34.25 -22.99
CA SER A 9 -6.33 32.93 -23.62
C SER A 9 -5.02 32.14 -23.53
N PRO A 10 -5.06 30.80 -23.49
CA PRO A 10 -3.86 29.97 -23.55
C PRO A 10 -3.40 29.77 -25.00
N ALA A 11 -2.08 29.82 -25.20
CA ALA A 11 -1.41 29.51 -26.46
C ALA A 11 -1.43 28.01 -26.75
N ILE A 12 -1.72 27.69 -28.00
CA ILE A 12 -1.70 26.37 -28.62
C ILE A 12 -0.24 25.98 -28.87
N PHE A 13 0.24 24.89 -28.27
CA PHE A 13 1.48 24.25 -28.69
C PHE A 13 1.19 22.85 -29.25
N SER A 14 1.47 22.73 -30.53
CA SER A 14 1.26 21.58 -31.40
C SER A 14 2.38 20.54 -31.26
N SER A 15 1.96 19.27 -31.34
CA SER A 15 2.65 18.17 -32.02
C SER A 15 4.05 17.76 -31.55
N GLN A 16 4.13 16.58 -30.93
CA GLN A 16 4.78 15.41 -31.56
C GLN A 16 4.48 14.14 -30.77
N ARG A 17 3.58 13.32 -31.31
CA ARG A 17 3.44 11.90 -30.94
C ARG A 17 4.62 11.15 -31.57
N ARG A 18 5.42 10.46 -30.77
CA ARG A 18 6.28 9.38 -31.29
C ARG A 18 5.55 8.05 -31.19
N ALA A 19 5.44 7.41 -32.34
CA ALA A 19 4.78 6.14 -32.58
C ALA A 19 5.61 4.96 -32.07
N ALA A 20 4.87 3.89 -31.76
CA ALA A 20 5.35 2.56 -31.46
C ALA A 20 6.22 1.99 -32.59
N SER A 21 7.24 1.22 -32.20
CA SER A 21 7.96 0.31 -33.10
C SER A 21 7.84 -1.11 -32.55
N ILE A 22 7.00 -1.89 -33.23
CA ILE A 22 6.84 -3.35 -33.11
C ILE A 22 7.67 -3.96 -34.24
N LEU A 23 8.59 -4.86 -33.93
CA LEU A 23 9.28 -5.74 -34.89
C LEU A 23 9.63 -7.09 -34.22
N PRO A 24 9.85 -8.17 -35.00
CA PRO A 24 9.00 -9.36 -34.92
C PRO A 24 9.63 -10.63 -34.33
N CYS A 25 8.72 -11.59 -34.12
CA CYS A 25 8.90 -13.02 -33.91
C CYS A 25 10.05 -13.67 -34.71
N SER A 26 10.80 -14.55 -34.06
CA SER A 26 11.56 -15.62 -34.73
C SER A 26 11.52 -16.89 -33.89
N THR A 27 10.95 -17.92 -34.51
CA THR A 27 10.74 -19.30 -34.06
C THR A 27 12.06 -20.09 -34.12
N VAL A 28 12.38 -20.87 -33.08
CA VAL A 28 13.39 -21.94 -33.17
C VAL A 28 12.82 -23.22 -32.57
N THR A 29 12.85 -24.27 -33.39
CA THR A 29 12.29 -25.61 -33.20
C THR A 29 13.23 -26.53 -32.42
N LEU A 30 12.64 -27.55 -31.77
CA LEU A 30 13.24 -28.63 -30.98
C LEU A 30 14.30 -29.48 -31.74
N PRO A 31 15.04 -30.35 -31.02
CA PRO A 31 14.75 -31.75 -31.25
C PRO A 31 14.51 -32.61 -30.00
N ASN A 32 13.65 -33.58 -30.27
CA ASN A 32 13.18 -34.74 -29.53
C ASN A 32 14.28 -35.81 -29.39
N ASN A 33 14.30 -36.56 -28.29
CA ASN A 33 14.87 -37.91 -28.28
C ASN A 33 14.20 -38.77 -27.20
N ASN A 34 13.36 -39.71 -27.66
CA ASN A 34 12.96 -40.91 -26.94
C ASN A 34 14.06 -41.97 -27.10
N SER A 35 14.35 -42.71 -26.04
CA SER A 35 14.54 -44.17 -26.14
C SER A 35 14.43 -44.84 -24.78
N SER A 36 13.98 -46.08 -24.85
CA SER A 36 13.32 -46.87 -23.84
C SER A 36 14.11 -48.14 -23.54
N LEU A 37 13.91 -48.69 -22.32
CA LEU A 37 14.09 -50.09 -21.91
C LEU A 37 15.53 -50.65 -21.89
N LEU A 38 15.93 -51.22 -20.75
CA LEU A 38 16.18 -52.66 -20.59
C LEU A 38 16.51 -53.01 -19.13
N SER A 39 15.99 -54.16 -18.74
CA SER A 39 16.06 -54.83 -17.45
C SER A 39 17.43 -55.47 -17.20
N SER A 40 17.85 -55.63 -15.93
CA SER A 40 18.53 -56.84 -15.42
C SER A 40 18.70 -56.82 -13.89
N SER A 41 18.33 -57.94 -13.28
CA SER A 41 18.30 -58.29 -11.86
C SER A 41 19.65 -58.64 -11.24
N SER A 42 19.75 -58.57 -9.89
CA SER A 42 20.47 -59.45 -8.94
C SER A 42 20.44 -58.77 -7.55
N ALA A 43 20.39 -59.38 -6.35
CA ALA A 43 19.92 -60.63 -5.76
C ALA A 43 20.11 -60.49 -4.21
N ILE A 44 19.17 -61.00 -3.39
CA ILE A 44 19.28 -61.71 -2.08
C ILE A 44 20.19 -61.07 -0.97
N SER A 45 19.73 -60.74 0.25
CA SER A 45 19.43 -61.69 1.35
C SER A 45 18.71 -61.08 2.58
N SER A 46 17.93 -61.94 3.24
CA SER A 46 17.06 -61.82 4.42
C SER A 46 17.73 -61.55 5.79
N ILE A 47 16.98 -61.01 6.78
CA ILE A 47 16.55 -61.68 8.05
C ILE A 47 15.93 -60.66 9.06
N ASP A 48 14.73 -61.02 9.52
CA ASP A 48 13.99 -60.75 10.78
C ASP A 48 14.23 -59.51 11.67
N ARG A 49 13.15 -58.81 12.06
CA ARG A 49 12.35 -59.20 13.25
C ARG A 49 11.08 -58.36 13.45
N THR A 50 10.01 -59.08 13.77
CA THR A 50 8.66 -58.68 14.17
C THR A 50 8.55 -57.69 15.34
N LYS A 51 7.54 -56.80 15.31
CA LYS A 51 6.38 -56.79 16.25
C LYS A 51 5.32 -55.75 15.83
N SER A 52 4.15 -56.28 15.50
CA SER A 52 2.88 -55.57 15.25
C SER A 52 2.24 -55.18 16.59
N VAL A 53 1.84 -53.92 16.74
CA VAL A 53 0.90 -53.47 17.77
C VAL A 53 -0.26 -52.79 17.05
N THR A 54 -1.37 -53.50 16.95
CA THR A 54 -2.61 -53.03 16.34
C THR A 54 -3.37 -52.16 17.34
N LEU A 55 -3.25 -50.84 17.25
CA LEU A 55 -4.15 -49.89 17.92
C LEU A 55 -5.37 -49.66 17.03
N ARG A 56 -6.47 -50.34 17.37
CA ARG A 56 -7.81 -50.07 16.83
C ARG A 56 -8.30 -48.73 17.38
N SER A 57 -8.20 -47.66 16.59
CA SER A 57 -8.96 -46.43 16.85
C SER A 57 -10.33 -46.53 16.16
N LYS A 58 -11.40 -46.60 16.94
CA LYS A 58 -12.76 -46.40 16.44
C LYS A 58 -12.94 -44.91 16.16
N THR A 59 -12.56 -44.44 14.98
CA THR A 59 -12.93 -43.09 14.52
C THR A 59 -14.40 -43.08 14.09
N SER A 60 -15.28 -42.77 15.04
CA SER A 60 -16.68 -42.41 14.77
C SER A 60 -16.70 -41.10 13.99
N ARG A 61 -16.82 -41.18 12.66
CA ARG A 61 -17.10 -40.03 11.78
C ARG A 61 -18.48 -39.46 12.13
N ARG A 62 -18.52 -38.45 13.00
CA ARG A 62 -19.68 -37.56 13.12
C ARG A 62 -19.57 -36.54 11.99
N ASN A 63 -20.38 -36.70 10.95
CA ASN A 63 -20.70 -35.64 9.98
C ASN A 63 -21.55 -34.56 10.66
N GLY A 64 -20.96 -33.86 11.63
CA GLY A 64 -21.56 -32.69 12.25
C GLY A 64 -21.34 -31.50 11.33
N VAL A 65 -22.32 -31.19 10.48
CA VAL A 65 -22.43 -29.85 9.90
C VAL A 65 -22.64 -28.90 11.07
N VAL A 66 -21.60 -28.13 11.40
CA VAL A 66 -21.70 -27.05 12.38
C VAL A 66 -22.38 -25.87 11.68
N THR A 67 -23.71 -25.83 11.71
CA THR A 67 -24.45 -24.59 11.43
C THR A 67 -24.47 -23.78 12.71
N CYS A 68 -23.57 -22.79 12.82
CA CYS A 68 -23.75 -21.72 13.77
C CYS A 68 -24.88 -20.81 13.27
N SER A 69 -26.08 -20.96 13.85
CA SER A 69 -27.13 -19.95 13.72
C SER A 69 -26.68 -18.72 14.49
N ALA A 70 -25.95 -17.83 13.82
CA ALA A 70 -25.70 -16.50 14.34
C ALA A 70 -27.05 -15.80 14.47
N SER A 71 -27.44 -15.47 15.71
CA SER A 71 -28.55 -14.58 15.98
C SER A 71 -28.32 -13.27 15.20
N SER A 72 -29.11 -13.03 14.15
CA SER A 72 -28.89 -11.97 13.18
C SER A 72 -29.43 -10.64 13.70
N VAL A 73 -28.98 -10.21 14.87
CA VAL A 73 -29.22 -8.84 15.31
C VAL A 73 -28.11 -7.98 14.73
N LEU A 74 -28.41 -7.35 13.59
CA LEU A 74 -27.53 -6.34 13.01
C LEU A 74 -27.38 -5.16 13.98
N PRO A 75 -26.21 -4.51 14.03
CA PRO A 75 -26.03 -3.33 14.85
C PRO A 75 -26.99 -2.22 14.41
N LYS A 76 -27.39 -1.35 15.35
CA LYS A 76 -28.24 -0.20 15.03
C LYS A 76 -27.48 0.90 14.25
N ALA A 77 -26.17 0.99 14.47
CA ALA A 77 -25.30 1.92 13.79
C ALA A 77 -23.87 1.37 13.65
N LEU A 78 -23.14 1.84 12.64
CA LEU A 78 -21.70 1.70 12.48
C LEU A 78 -21.05 3.09 12.60
N LEU A 79 -20.01 3.18 13.44
CA LEU A 79 -19.21 4.38 13.63
C LEU A 79 -17.83 4.12 13.05
N PHE A 80 -17.43 4.88 12.04
CA PHE A 80 -16.13 4.78 11.38
C PHE A 80 -15.21 5.88 11.87
N ASP A 81 -13.97 5.54 12.17
CA ASP A 81 -12.89 6.53 12.19
C ASP A 81 -12.49 6.91 10.76
N CYS A 82 -11.89 8.07 10.56
CA CYS A 82 -11.33 8.49 9.28
C CYS A 82 -9.96 7.84 9.05
N ASP A 83 -9.01 8.18 9.92
CA ASP A 83 -7.58 7.98 9.70
C ASP A 83 -7.17 6.54 10.02
N GLY A 84 -6.66 5.84 9.02
CA GLY A 84 -6.30 4.43 9.14
C GLY A 84 -7.51 3.47 9.14
N VAL A 85 -8.75 3.98 9.01
CA VAL A 85 -9.96 3.15 8.93
C VAL A 85 -10.65 3.28 7.57
N LEU A 86 -11.05 4.49 7.15
CA LEU A 86 -11.57 4.68 5.79
C LEU A 86 -10.44 4.65 4.77
N VAL A 87 -9.34 5.32 5.10
CA VAL A 87 -8.18 5.54 4.22
C VAL A 87 -6.91 5.41 5.05
N ASP A 88 -5.84 4.83 4.48
CA ASP A 88 -4.51 4.83 5.10
C ASP A 88 -3.84 6.20 4.93
N THR A 89 -4.37 7.24 5.58
CA THR A 89 -3.96 8.65 5.40
C THR A 89 -2.49 8.91 5.70
N GLU A 90 -1.89 8.20 6.65
CA GLU A 90 -0.45 8.28 6.94
C GLU A 90 0.41 7.67 5.83
N LYS A 91 0.11 6.43 5.44
CA LYS A 91 0.91 5.64 4.50
C LYS A 91 0.78 6.14 3.06
N ASP A 92 -0.44 6.45 2.63
CA ASP A 92 -0.76 6.77 1.23
C ASP A 92 -1.01 8.27 1.00
N GLY A 93 -1.12 9.06 2.08
CA GLY A 93 -1.30 10.51 2.01
C GLY A 93 -0.10 11.29 2.53
N HIS A 94 0.07 11.36 3.84
CA HIS A 94 1.11 12.18 4.47
C HIS A 94 2.51 11.80 4.01
N ARG A 95 2.87 10.51 4.00
CA ARG A 95 4.17 10.05 3.49
C ARG A 95 4.42 10.47 2.04
N ILE A 96 3.42 10.31 1.17
CA ILE A 96 3.52 10.71 -0.24
C ILE A 96 3.74 12.22 -0.36
N SER A 97 2.96 13.03 0.34
CA SER A 97 3.12 14.49 0.32
C SER A 97 4.48 14.98 0.86
N PHE A 98 5.08 14.27 1.84
CA PHE A 98 6.45 14.54 2.27
C PHE A 98 7.43 14.26 1.15
N ASN A 99 7.35 13.08 0.53
CA ASN A 99 8.23 12.69 -0.57
C ASN A 99 8.11 13.62 -1.78
N ASP A 100 6.90 14.01 -2.15
CA ASP A 100 6.67 14.98 -3.23
C ASP A 100 7.30 16.33 -2.90
N THR A 101 7.19 16.78 -1.64
CA THR A 101 7.84 18.02 -1.19
C THR A 101 9.37 17.91 -1.25
N PHE A 102 9.93 16.78 -0.83
CA PHE A 102 11.38 16.55 -0.87
C PHE A 102 11.90 16.47 -2.31
N ALA A 103 11.11 15.88 -3.22
CA ALA A 103 11.41 15.82 -4.64
C ALA A 103 11.34 17.22 -5.29
N GLU A 104 10.29 18.02 -5.03
CA GLU A 104 10.17 19.41 -5.51
C GLU A 104 11.32 20.30 -5.03
N LYS A 105 11.90 19.98 -3.87
CA LYS A 105 13.03 20.70 -3.28
C LYS A 105 14.37 20.04 -3.56
N GLU A 106 14.40 18.99 -4.39
CA GLU A 106 15.62 18.30 -4.82
C GLU A 106 16.51 17.85 -3.63
N LEU A 107 15.90 17.41 -2.52
CA LEU A 107 16.62 17.05 -1.30
C LEU A 107 17.32 15.68 -1.37
N GLY A 108 17.04 14.89 -2.42
CA GLY A 108 17.57 13.52 -2.55
C GLY A 108 17.09 12.55 -1.47
N VAL A 109 15.94 12.85 -0.83
CA VAL A 109 15.40 12.11 0.31
C VAL A 109 14.07 11.48 -0.07
N THR A 110 13.86 10.24 0.35
CA THR A 110 12.58 9.54 0.20
C THR A 110 12.34 8.69 1.42
N TRP A 111 11.13 8.76 1.96
CA TRP A 111 10.67 7.91 3.03
C TRP A 111 9.81 6.79 2.46
N ASP A 112 10.33 5.57 2.52
CA ASP A 112 9.53 4.37 2.28
C ASP A 112 8.55 4.11 3.45
N VAL A 113 7.76 3.06 3.33
CA VAL A 113 6.71 2.74 4.32
C VAL A 113 7.31 2.38 5.68
N ASP A 114 8.40 1.60 5.69
CA ASP A 114 9.01 1.08 6.92
C ASP A 114 9.71 2.19 7.70
N LEU A 115 10.52 3.01 7.01
CA LEU A 115 11.15 4.20 7.59
C LEU A 115 10.10 5.19 8.09
N TYR A 116 9.04 5.43 7.31
CA TYR A 116 7.98 6.32 7.75
C TYR A 116 7.28 5.78 9.01
N GLY A 117 7.06 4.46 9.10
CA GLY A 117 6.53 3.80 10.30
C GLY A 117 7.38 4.04 11.54
N GLU A 118 8.70 3.99 11.41
CA GLU A 118 9.62 4.34 12.51
C GLU A 118 9.56 5.84 12.86
N LEU A 119 9.49 6.69 11.85
CA LEU A 119 9.39 8.14 12.02
C LEU A 119 8.04 8.59 12.63
N LEU A 120 6.97 7.81 12.48
CA LEU A 120 5.67 8.07 13.12
C LEU A 120 5.73 8.05 14.65
N LYS A 121 6.73 7.38 15.23
CA LYS A 121 6.98 7.40 16.68
C LYS A 121 7.41 8.78 17.19
N ILE A 122 7.87 9.64 16.27
CA ILE A 122 8.19 11.04 16.54
C ILE A 122 6.94 11.86 16.24
N GLY A 123 6.42 12.53 17.26
CA GLY A 123 5.24 13.37 17.14
C GLY A 123 5.50 14.61 16.30
N GLY A 124 4.53 14.99 15.46
CA GLY A 124 4.57 16.22 14.67
C GLY A 124 5.40 16.11 13.38
N GLY A 125 4.91 16.72 12.30
CA GLY A 125 5.55 16.64 10.98
C GLY A 125 6.88 17.40 10.89
N LYS A 126 6.99 18.54 11.57
CA LYS A 126 8.20 19.37 11.58
C LYS A 126 9.30 18.69 12.39
N GLU A 127 8.93 18.24 13.58
CA GLU A 127 9.80 17.59 14.55
C GLU A 127 10.36 16.30 13.96
N ARG A 128 9.54 15.53 13.23
CA ARG A 128 9.95 14.34 12.48
C ARG A 128 11.00 14.64 11.42
N MET A 129 10.82 15.69 10.61
CA MET A 129 11.81 16.09 9.60
C MET A 129 13.12 16.53 10.26
N THR A 130 13.05 17.36 11.30
CA THR A 130 14.23 17.82 12.05
C THR A 130 14.99 16.64 12.65
N ALA A 131 14.29 15.72 13.32
CA ALA A 131 14.91 14.55 13.92
C ALA A 131 15.54 13.62 12.87
N TYR A 132 14.89 13.45 11.72
CA TYR A 132 15.42 12.70 10.59
C TYR A 132 16.73 13.30 10.08
N PHE A 133 16.75 14.59 9.72
CA PHE A 133 17.95 15.24 9.19
C PHE A 133 19.09 15.36 10.21
N ASN A 134 18.77 15.53 11.50
CA ASN A 134 19.77 15.47 12.56
C ASN A 134 20.43 14.09 12.68
N LYS A 135 19.70 13.01 12.37
CA LYS A 135 20.20 11.64 12.44
C LYS A 135 20.99 11.23 11.20
N VAL A 136 20.49 11.54 10.00
CA VAL A 136 21.09 11.07 8.74
C VAL A 136 22.02 12.08 8.06
N GLY A 137 22.00 13.33 8.53
CA GLY A 137 22.66 14.45 7.88
C GLY A 137 21.66 15.37 7.17
N TRP A 138 21.96 16.66 7.21
CA TRP A 138 21.17 17.67 6.50
C TRP A 138 21.52 17.67 5.00
N PRO A 139 20.52 17.88 4.11
CA PRO A 139 20.77 17.92 2.66
C PRO A 139 21.63 19.14 2.30
N GLU A 140 22.35 19.07 1.18
CA GLU A 140 23.33 20.10 0.78
C GLU A 140 22.73 21.49 0.58
N ASN A 141 21.47 21.54 0.14
CA ASN A 141 20.72 22.77 -0.07
C ASN A 141 20.02 23.29 1.19
N ALA A 142 20.17 22.62 2.34
CA ALA A 142 19.67 23.14 3.60
C ALA A 142 20.58 24.23 4.17
N PRO A 143 20.01 25.19 4.92
CA PRO A 143 20.78 26.19 5.64
C PRO A 143 21.73 25.60 6.69
N LYS A 144 22.75 26.38 7.07
CA LYS A 144 23.79 25.96 8.02
C LYS A 144 23.48 26.36 9.46
N THR A 145 22.75 27.45 9.68
CA THR A 145 22.39 27.93 11.02
C THR A 145 21.11 27.26 11.51
N GLU A 146 20.97 27.12 12.83
CA GLU A 146 19.82 26.46 13.44
C GLU A 146 18.52 27.27 13.25
N GLU A 147 18.62 28.59 13.25
CA GLU A 147 17.49 29.51 13.02
C GLU A 147 16.95 29.36 11.59
N GLU A 148 17.83 29.39 10.58
CA GLU A 148 17.43 29.23 9.18
C GLU A 148 16.91 27.81 8.91
N ARG A 149 17.47 26.78 9.58
CA ARG A 149 16.96 25.40 9.51
C ARG A 149 15.53 25.29 10.02
N LYS A 150 15.19 25.96 11.12
CA LYS A 150 13.81 25.97 11.64
C LYS A 150 12.84 26.57 10.62
N GLU A 151 13.22 27.67 9.98
CA GLU A 151 12.40 28.30 8.95
C GLU A 151 12.29 27.44 7.68
N PHE A 152 13.39 26.80 7.28
CA PHE A 152 13.40 25.84 6.18
C PHE A 152 12.44 24.67 6.43
N ILE A 153 12.48 24.05 7.61
CA ILE A 153 11.56 22.97 8.01
C ILE A 153 10.11 23.45 8.04
N ALA A 154 9.86 24.67 8.52
CA ALA A 154 8.52 25.26 8.49
C ALA A 154 8.01 25.43 7.04
N GLY A 155 8.89 25.88 6.13
CA GLY A 155 8.60 25.97 4.70
C GLY A 155 8.28 24.63 4.05
N LEU A 156 9.07 23.59 4.33
CA LEU A 156 8.80 22.22 3.87
C LEU A 156 7.45 21.71 4.39
N HIS A 157 7.18 21.90 5.68
CA HIS A 157 5.93 21.43 6.29
C HIS A 157 4.70 22.16 5.72
N LYS A 158 4.82 23.46 5.46
CA LYS A 158 3.77 24.24 4.80
C LYS A 158 3.50 23.68 3.40
N ARG A 159 4.55 23.50 2.60
CA ARG A 159 4.42 22.97 1.23
C ARG A 159 3.83 21.56 1.21
N LYS A 160 4.27 20.69 2.12
CA LYS A 160 3.71 19.35 2.32
C LYS A 160 2.21 19.41 2.61
N THR A 161 1.78 20.33 3.46
CA THR A 161 0.35 20.50 3.78
C THR A 161 -0.44 20.91 2.54
N GLU A 162 0.07 21.84 1.72
CA GLU A 162 -0.56 22.24 0.46
C GLU A 162 -0.70 21.05 -0.51
N LEU A 163 0.38 20.29 -0.71
CA LEU A 163 0.37 19.11 -1.58
C LEU A 163 -0.57 18.01 -1.07
N PHE A 164 -0.64 17.81 0.25
CA PHE A 164 -1.58 16.89 0.85
C PHE A 164 -3.04 17.29 0.54
N MET A 165 -3.39 18.57 0.64
CA MET A 165 -4.74 19.03 0.28
C MET A 165 -5.05 18.78 -1.21
N VAL A 166 -4.08 18.99 -2.09
CA VAL A 166 -4.23 18.69 -3.53
C VAL A 166 -4.44 17.19 -3.76
N LEU A 167 -3.77 16.30 -3.02
CA LEU A 167 -3.98 14.85 -3.11
C LEU A 167 -5.41 14.46 -2.74
N ILE A 168 -5.96 15.09 -1.70
CA ILE A 168 -7.35 14.89 -1.27
C ILE A 168 -8.34 15.39 -2.34
N GLU A 169 -8.14 16.61 -2.84
CA GLU A 169 -9.01 17.22 -3.86
C GLU A 169 -9.05 16.39 -5.16
N LYS A 170 -7.91 15.83 -5.56
CA LYS A 170 -7.80 14.97 -6.74
C LYS A 170 -8.34 13.55 -6.51
N LYS A 171 -8.86 13.23 -5.32
CA LYS A 171 -9.37 11.90 -4.93
C LYS A 171 -8.35 10.79 -5.17
N LEU A 172 -7.08 11.08 -4.89
CA LEU A 172 -5.98 10.12 -5.12
C LEU A 172 -5.74 9.17 -3.95
N LEU A 173 -6.48 9.33 -2.84
CA LEU A 173 -6.41 8.41 -1.71
C LEU A 173 -7.46 7.31 -1.83
N PRO A 174 -7.05 6.04 -2.01
CA PRO A 174 -7.98 4.93 -2.12
C PRO A 174 -8.61 4.59 -0.76
N LEU A 175 -9.85 4.12 -0.79
CA LEU A 175 -10.47 3.49 0.37
C LEU A 175 -9.75 2.19 0.74
N ARG A 176 -9.69 1.88 2.04
CA ARG A 176 -9.18 0.59 2.49
C ARG A 176 -10.07 -0.54 1.95
N PRO A 177 -9.47 -1.69 1.57
CA PRO A 177 -10.23 -2.82 1.05
C PRO A 177 -11.38 -3.23 1.99
N GLY A 178 -12.58 -3.34 1.44
CA GLY A 178 -13.77 -3.75 2.18
C GLY A 178 -14.56 -2.64 2.87
N VAL A 179 -14.02 -1.41 2.97
CA VAL A 179 -14.74 -0.26 3.55
C VAL A 179 -16.01 0.06 2.76
N GLU A 180 -15.88 0.26 1.45
CA GLU A 180 -17.01 0.53 0.56
C GLU A 180 -18.09 -0.57 0.67
N LYS A 181 -17.68 -1.83 0.52
CA LYS A 181 -18.57 -2.99 0.66
C LYS A 181 -19.29 -3.02 2.02
N LEU A 182 -18.60 -2.73 3.12
CA LEU A 182 -19.19 -2.76 4.45
C LEU A 182 -20.21 -1.63 4.63
N ILE A 183 -19.91 -0.43 4.13
CA ILE A 183 -20.82 0.71 4.16
C ILE A 183 -22.07 0.40 3.33
N ASP A 184 -21.92 -0.13 2.11
CA ASP A 184 -23.04 -0.50 1.25
C ASP A 184 -23.93 -1.56 1.90
N GLN A 185 -23.33 -2.57 2.53
CA GLN A 185 -24.07 -3.60 3.27
C GLN A 185 -24.83 -3.02 4.46
N ALA A 186 -24.24 -2.09 5.20
CA ALA A 186 -24.89 -1.46 6.34
C ALA A 186 -26.09 -0.61 5.88
N LEU A 187 -25.89 0.27 4.91
CA LEU A 187 -26.93 1.13 4.35
C LEU A 187 -28.06 0.29 3.72
N GLY A 188 -27.72 -0.75 2.97
CA GLY A 188 -28.69 -1.67 2.36
C GLY A 188 -29.56 -2.44 3.36
N ASN A 189 -29.10 -2.60 4.60
CA ASN A 189 -29.85 -3.24 5.69
C ASN A 189 -30.47 -2.24 6.68
N GLY A 190 -30.50 -0.95 6.37
CA GLY A 190 -31.08 0.09 7.23
C GLY A 190 -30.27 0.39 8.50
N VAL A 191 -29.00 -0.01 8.55
CA VAL A 191 -28.07 0.34 9.64
C VAL A 191 -27.56 1.77 9.42
N LYS A 192 -27.59 2.60 10.46
CA LYS A 192 -27.08 3.98 10.38
C LYS A 192 -25.56 3.98 10.28
N VAL A 193 -24.98 4.87 9.47
CA VAL A 193 -23.53 5.02 9.36
C VAL A 193 -23.15 6.45 9.75
N ALA A 194 -22.13 6.59 10.59
CA ALA A 194 -21.55 7.88 10.95
C ALA A 194 -20.02 7.79 10.99
N VAL A 195 -19.38 8.95 10.87
CA VAL A 195 -17.93 9.11 10.99
C VAL A 195 -17.62 9.86 12.28
N CYS A 196 -16.65 9.37 13.05
CA CYS A 196 -16.19 9.94 14.30
C CYS A 196 -14.66 9.96 14.27
N SER A 197 -14.07 11.15 14.08
CA SER A 197 -12.64 11.38 13.90
C SER A 197 -12.15 12.51 14.80
#